data_AF-A0A7H8HVT8-F1
#
_entry.id   AF-A0A7H8HVT8-F1
#
_cell.length_a   1.000
_cell.length_b   1.000
_cell.length_c   1.000
_cell.angle_alpha   90.00
_cell.angle_beta   90.00
_cell.angle_gamma   90.00
#
_symmetry.space_group_name_H-M   'P 1'
#
loop_
_entity.id
_entity.type
_entity.pdbx_description
1 polymer ?
#
loop_
_entity_poly.entity_id
_entity_poly.type
_entity_poly.pdbx_seq_one_letter_code
_entity_poly.pdbx_strand_id
1 'polypeptide(L)'
;MNAVAQVFAGLAVLVHLLAFAWEVVRFERPGVHEGIFKIPSANLPATRLWSFNVGFYNLFLAAGPVLGLVLLHTGHADAGRALVLYCCGFMLLAGIALGVSDALALSRPRGAGRGGALAQALPPVGALVAALF
;
A
#
# COMPACT_ATOMS: atom_id res chain seq x y z
N MET A 1 16.42 9.31 -11.18
CA MET A 1 16.09 8.58 -9.94
C MET A 1 17.04 7.41 -9.85
N ASN A 2 17.83 7.32 -8.77
CA ASN A 2 18.83 6.26 -8.63
C ASN A 2 18.19 4.85 -8.49
N ALA A 3 19.02 3.81 -8.61
CA ALA A 3 18.56 2.42 -8.58
C ALA A 3 17.94 2.03 -7.22
N VAL A 4 18.46 2.55 -6.10
CA VAL A 4 17.94 2.26 -4.75
C VAL A 4 16.50 2.73 -4.62
N ALA A 5 16.20 3.96 -5.06
CA ALA A 5 14.85 4.49 -5.07
C ALA A 5 13.89 3.66 -5.93
N GLN A 6 14.35 3.16 -7.08
CA GLN A 6 13.55 2.30 -7.95
C GLN A 6 13.26 0.93 -7.31
N VAL A 7 14.23 0.32 -6.61
CA VAL A 7 14.01 -0.93 -5.87
C VAL A 7 12.94 -0.75 -4.79
N PHE A 8 13.04 0.31 -3.99
CA PHE A 8 12.05 0.59 -2.96
C PHE A 8 10.66 0.90 -3.53
N ALA A 9 10.58 1.63 -4.65
CA ALA A 9 9.32 1.84 -5.37
C ALA A 9 8.73 0.51 -5.87
N GLY A 10 9.56 -0.40 -6.39
CA GLY A 10 9.14 -1.75 -6.78
C GLY A 10 8.61 -2.57 -5.59
N LEU A 11 9.28 -2.51 -4.44
CA LEU A 11 8.81 -3.13 -3.20
C LEU A 11 7.45 -2.56 -2.75
N ALA A 12 7.27 -1.23 -2.85
CA ALA A 12 6.00 -0.58 -2.55
C ALA A 12 4.86 -1.09 -3.46
N VAL A 13 5.12 -1.23 -4.76
CA VAL A 13 4.18 -1.84 -5.72
C VAL A 13 3.81 -3.24 -5.29
N LEU A 14 4.78 -4.10 -4.98
CA LEU A 14 4.53 -5.49 -4.61
C LEU A 14 3.65 -5.61 -3.35
N VAL A 15 3.88 -4.75 -2.35
CA VAL A 15 3.04 -4.70 -1.14
C VAL A 15 1.59 -4.38 -1.50
N HIS A 16 1.35 -3.40 -2.37
CA HIS A 16 -0.01 -2.98 -2.74
C HIS A 16 -0.72 -4.00 -3.64
N LEU A 17 0.02 -4.70 -4.52
CA LEU A 17 -0.54 -5.82 -5.29
C LEU A 17 -0.90 -7.00 -4.40
N LEU A 18 -0.10 -7.28 -3.37
CA LEU A 18 -0.41 -8.30 -2.36
C LEU A 18 -1.64 -7.92 -1.54
N ALA A 19 -1.73 -6.64 -1.11
CA ALA A 19 -2.90 -6.13 -0.41
C ALA A 19 -4.17 -6.26 -1.28
N PHE A 20 -4.11 -5.84 -2.55
CA PHE A 20 -5.19 -6.06 -3.53
C PHE A 20 -5.62 -7.53 -3.61
N ALA A 21 -4.67 -8.45 -3.74
CA ALA A 21 -4.98 -9.88 -3.81
C ALA A 21 -5.66 -10.39 -2.53
N TRP A 22 -5.24 -9.91 -1.36
CA TRP A 22 -5.88 -10.24 -0.09
C TRP A 22 -7.28 -9.65 0.04
N GLU A 23 -7.47 -8.39 -0.33
CA GLU A 23 -8.73 -7.65 -0.14
C GLU A 23 -9.81 -7.99 -1.16
N VAL A 24 -9.42 -8.37 -2.39
CA VAL A 24 -10.37 -8.67 -3.47
C VAL A 24 -10.58 -10.16 -3.65
N VAL A 25 -9.49 -10.93 -3.72
CA VAL A 25 -9.54 -12.34 -4.13
C VAL A 25 -9.65 -13.29 -2.94
N ARG A 26 -9.05 -12.93 -1.80
CA ARG A 26 -8.87 -13.86 -0.67
C ARG A 26 -9.53 -13.40 0.62
N PHE A 27 -10.29 -12.30 0.60
CA PHE A 27 -10.75 -11.63 1.82
C PHE A 27 -11.60 -12.52 2.71
N GLU A 28 -12.48 -13.34 2.13
CA GLU A 28 -13.38 -14.24 2.86
C GLU A 28 -12.67 -15.41 3.57
N ARG A 29 -11.37 -15.63 3.33
CA ARG A 29 -10.62 -16.69 4.01
C ARG A 29 -10.27 -16.25 5.43
N PRO A 30 -10.54 -17.07 6.47
CA PRO A 30 -10.22 -16.73 7.87
C PRO A 30 -8.77 -16.29 8.09
N GLY A 31 -7.81 -16.95 7.42
CA GLY A 31 -6.40 -16.54 7.47
C GLY A 31 -6.14 -15.11 6.99
N VAL A 32 -7.01 -14.53 6.16
CA VAL A 32 -6.90 -13.17 5.63
C VAL A 32 -7.71 -12.19 6.48
N HIS A 33 -9.04 -12.34 6.60
CA HIS A 33 -9.83 -11.36 7.37
C HIS A 33 -9.50 -11.39 8.85
N GLU A 34 -9.42 -12.57 9.49
CA GLU A 34 -9.04 -12.66 10.91
C GLU A 34 -7.52 -12.63 11.12
N GLY A 35 -6.76 -13.33 10.26
CA GLY A 35 -5.32 -13.47 10.42
C GLY A 35 -4.54 -12.19 10.12
N ILE A 36 -4.78 -11.58 8.96
CA ILE A 36 -4.05 -10.38 8.48
C ILE A 36 -4.78 -9.09 8.89
N PHE A 37 -6.08 -8.98 8.58
CA PHE A 37 -6.84 -7.75 8.82
C PHE A 37 -7.40 -7.62 10.24
N LYS A 38 -7.40 -8.71 11.01
CA LYS A 38 -7.95 -8.76 12.38
C LYS A 38 -9.43 -8.36 12.46
N ILE A 39 -10.19 -8.67 11.41
CA ILE A 39 -11.63 -8.50 11.31
C ILE A 39 -12.29 -9.82 11.72
N PRO A 40 -13.15 -9.85 12.74
CA PRO A 40 -13.88 -11.06 13.12
C PRO A 40 -14.80 -11.57 12.00
N SER A 41 -14.95 -12.89 11.84
CA SER A 41 -15.87 -13.47 10.84
C SER A 41 -17.30 -12.93 10.92
N ALA A 42 -17.78 -12.57 12.11
CA ALA A 42 -19.10 -11.96 12.29
C ALA A 42 -19.28 -10.61 11.54
N ASN A 43 -18.19 -9.89 11.28
CA ASN A 43 -18.19 -8.60 10.59
C ASN A 43 -17.92 -8.72 9.09
N LEU A 44 -17.70 -9.93 8.57
CA LEU A 44 -17.36 -10.15 7.17
C LEU A 44 -18.41 -9.57 6.19
N PRO A 45 -19.73 -9.77 6.37
CA PRO A 45 -20.73 -9.22 5.45
C PRO A 45 -20.70 -7.69 5.36
N ALA A 46 -20.46 -7.01 6.49
CA ALA A 46 -20.44 -5.55 6.57
C ALA A 46 -19.15 -4.93 6.00
N THR A 47 -18.04 -5.68 6.02
CA THR A 47 -16.71 -5.17 5.61
C THR A 47 -16.35 -5.53 4.17
N ARG A 48 -17.02 -6.52 3.57
CA ARG A 48 -16.71 -7.03 2.23
C ARG A 48 -16.76 -5.96 1.14
N LEU A 49 -17.78 -5.10 1.15
CA LEU A 49 -17.90 -4.00 0.19
C LEU A 49 -16.71 -3.04 0.28
N TRP A 50 -16.33 -2.67 1.49
CA TRP A 50 -15.21 -1.76 1.74
C TRP A 50 -13.88 -2.40 1.35
N SER A 51 -13.65 -3.65 1.74
CA SER A 51 -12.41 -4.36 1.40
C SER A 51 -12.24 -4.48 -0.11
N PHE A 52 -13.30 -4.85 -0.84
CA PHE A 52 -13.24 -4.94 -2.30
C PHE A 52 -12.81 -3.60 -2.94
N ASN A 53 -13.41 -2.48 -2.52
CA ASN A 53 -13.05 -1.16 -3.06
C ASN A 53 -11.65 -0.72 -2.65
N VAL A 54 -11.26 -0.91 -1.38
CA VAL A 54 -9.90 -0.59 -0.90
C VAL A 54 -8.86 -1.39 -1.67
N GLY A 55 -9.14 -2.65 -1.97
CA GLY A 55 -8.28 -3.47 -2.82
C GLY A 55 -8.06 -2.86 -4.20
N PHE A 56 -9.12 -2.43 -4.89
CA PHE A 56 -8.97 -1.76 -6.18
C PHE A 56 -8.23 -0.42 -6.08
N TYR A 57 -8.42 0.32 -4.97
CA TYR A 57 -7.64 1.54 -4.73
C TYR A 57 -6.16 1.23 -4.58
N ASN A 58 -5.80 0.15 -3.88
CA ASN A 58 -4.43 -0.33 -3.78
C ASN A 58 -3.85 -0.72 -5.16
N LEU A 59 -4.63 -1.40 -6.01
CA LEU A 59 -4.23 -1.75 -7.37
C LEU A 59 -3.95 -0.51 -8.22
N PHE A 60 -4.85 0.47 -8.23
CA PHE A 60 -4.68 1.69 -9.03
C PHE A 60 -3.55 2.57 -8.49
N LEU A 61 -3.39 2.61 -7.17
CA LEU A 61 -2.26 3.29 -6.53
C LEU A 61 -0.92 2.64 -6.92
N ALA A 62 -0.86 1.31 -7.03
CA ALA A 62 0.31 0.58 -7.49
C ALA A 62 0.60 0.77 -8.99
N ALA A 63 -0.43 0.99 -9.81
CA ALA A 63 -0.27 1.24 -11.24
C ALA A 63 0.54 2.51 -11.54
N GLY A 64 0.45 3.54 -10.69
CA GLY A 64 1.21 4.78 -10.82
C GLY A 64 2.74 4.57 -10.82
N PRO A 65 3.33 3.99 -9.76
CA PRO A 65 4.76 3.68 -9.74
C PRO A 65 5.17 2.64 -10.78
N VAL A 66 4.33 1.66 -11.14
CA VAL A 66 4.63 0.73 -12.23
C VAL A 66 4.84 1.49 -13.54
N LEU A 67 3.89 2.35 -13.91
CA LEU A 67 4.00 3.19 -15.10
C LEU A 67 5.19 4.15 -14.98
N GLY A 68 5.38 4.74 -13.80
CA GLY A 68 6.48 5.66 -13.55
C GLY A 68 7.86 5.00 -13.75
N LEU A 69 8.04 3.78 -13.26
CA LEU A 69 9.25 2.98 -13.47
C LEU A 69 9.46 2.64 -14.95
N VAL A 70 8.40 2.30 -15.70
CA VAL A 70 8.51 2.08 -17.16
C VAL A 70 8.97 3.38 -17.86
N LEU A 71 8.36 4.51 -17.55
CA LEU A 71 8.68 5.81 -18.18
C LEU A 71 10.12 6.27 -17.89
N LEU A 72 10.68 5.94 -16.71
CA LEU A 72 12.09 6.17 -16.40
C LEU A 72 13.04 5.51 -17.41
N HIS A 73 12.63 4.38 -17.99
CA HIS A 73 13.45 3.57 -18.89
C HIS A 73 13.05 3.70 -20.37
N THR A 74 12.02 4.48 -20.69
CA THR A 74 11.53 4.69 -22.07
C THR A 74 11.61 6.13 -22.55
N GLY A 75 12.53 6.93 -21.98
CA GLY A 75 12.81 8.30 -22.44
C GLY A 75 11.89 9.39 -21.88
N HIS A 76 11.03 9.06 -20.90
CA HIS A 76 10.08 10.00 -20.29
C HIS A 76 10.40 10.21 -18.80
N ALA A 77 11.68 10.45 -18.50
CA ALA A 77 12.20 10.37 -17.14
C ALA A 77 11.50 11.31 -16.15
N ASP A 78 11.18 12.55 -16.53
CA ASP A 78 10.54 13.51 -15.62
C ASP A 78 9.10 13.09 -15.25
N ALA A 79 8.32 12.64 -16.23
CA ALA A 79 6.99 12.08 -15.99
C ALA A 79 7.07 10.82 -15.11
N GLY A 80 8.05 9.95 -15.38
CA GLY A 80 8.30 8.75 -14.59
C GLY A 80 8.63 9.06 -13.13
N ARG A 81 9.54 10.01 -12.90
CA ARG A 81 9.90 10.50 -11.55
C ARG A 81 8.70 11.07 -10.82
N ALA A 82 7.93 11.94 -11.48
CA ALA A 82 6.77 12.58 -10.88
C ALA A 82 5.74 11.55 -10.40
N LEU A 83 5.42 10.55 -11.23
CA LEU A 83 4.49 9.47 -10.86
C LEU A 83 4.99 8.65 -9.67
N VAL A 84 6.24 8.20 -9.70
CA VAL A 84 6.81 7.41 -8.59
C VAL A 84 6.79 8.21 -7.29
N LEU A 85 7.25 9.46 -7.31
CA LEU A 85 7.32 10.30 -6.11
C LEU A 85 5.94 10.64 -5.56
N TYR A 86 4.99 11.01 -6.42
CA TYR A 86 3.62 11.32 -5.99
C TYR A 86 2.96 10.11 -5.34
N CYS A 87 3.00 8.95 -6.00
CA CYS A 87 2.37 7.74 -5.48
C CYS A 87 3.08 7.22 -4.23
N CYS A 88 4.41 7.28 -4.14
CA CYS A 88 5.11 6.93 -2.90
C CYS A 88 4.75 7.90 -1.76
N GLY A 89 4.66 9.20 -2.04
CA GLY A 89 4.18 10.19 -1.07
C GLY A 89 2.76 9.87 -0.58
N PHE A 90 1.87 9.53 -1.49
CA PHE A 90 0.51 9.10 -1.18
C PHE A 90 0.52 7.86 -0.27
N MET A 91 1.27 6.82 -0.62
CA MET A 91 1.36 5.58 0.16
C MET A 91 1.90 5.83 1.57
N LEU A 92 2.92 6.69 1.71
CA LEU A 92 3.43 7.10 3.02
C LEU A 92 2.34 7.78 3.86
N LEU A 93 1.65 8.78 3.30
CA LEU A 93 0.59 9.50 4.01
C LEU A 93 -0.58 8.57 4.37
N ALA A 94 -0.94 7.63 3.49
CA ALA A 94 -1.95 6.61 3.76
C ALA A 94 -1.50 5.65 4.88
N GLY A 95 -0.23 5.24 4.90
CA GLY A 95 0.35 4.44 5.98
C GLY A 95 0.34 5.16 7.33
N ILE A 96 0.58 6.48 7.34
CA ILE A 96 0.41 7.31 8.54
C ILE A 96 -1.05 7.33 8.98
N ALA A 97 -1.99 7.56 8.05
CA ALA A 97 -3.42 7.54 8.36
C ALA A 97 -3.88 6.17 8.91
N LEU A 98 -3.32 5.07 8.40
CA LEU A 98 -3.56 3.72 8.90
C LEU A 98 -2.99 3.54 10.32
N GLY A 99 -1.79 4.07 10.58
CA GLY A 99 -1.18 4.09 11.91
C GLY A 99 -2.00 4.91 12.93
N VAL A 100 -2.55 6.06 12.52
CA VAL A 100 -3.46 6.87 13.33
C VAL A 100 -4.76 6.10 13.61
N SER A 101 -5.34 5.47 12.58
CA SER A 101 -6.55 4.65 12.72
C SER A 101 -6.37 3.48 13.69
N ASP A 102 -5.19 2.84 13.67
CA ASP A 102 -4.81 1.80 14.64
C ASP A 102 -4.62 2.37 16.05
N ALA A 103 -3.98 3.53 16.19
CA ALA A 103 -3.80 4.19 17.47
C ALA A 103 -5.15 4.58 18.12
N LEU A 104 -6.12 4.99 17.30
CA LEU A 104 -7.49 5.32 17.71
C LEU A 104 -8.37 4.09 17.91
N ALA A 105 -7.87 2.87 17.63
CA ALA A 105 -8.60 1.61 17.75
C ALA A 105 -9.95 1.60 17.01
N LEU A 106 -10.01 2.21 15.81
CA LEU A 106 -11.28 2.44 15.10
C LEU A 106 -12.02 1.15 14.68
N SER A 107 -11.30 0.04 14.52
CA SER A 107 -11.90 -1.24 14.08
C SER A 107 -11.41 -2.47 14.84
N ARG A 108 -10.31 -2.34 15.59
CA ARG A 108 -9.60 -3.43 16.27
C ARG A 108 -8.79 -2.89 17.45
N PRO A 109 -8.37 -3.73 18.41
CA PRO A 109 -7.57 -3.29 19.54
C PRO A 109 -6.32 -2.51 19.10
N ARG A 110 -5.99 -1.46 19.86
CA ARG A 110 -4.84 -0.60 19.58
C ARG A 110 -3.57 -1.43 19.40
N GLY A 111 -2.85 -1.20 18.31
CA GLY A 111 -1.59 -1.88 18.01
C GLY A 111 -1.73 -3.11 17.11
N ALA A 112 -2.94 -3.64 16.93
CA ALA A 112 -3.17 -4.84 16.11
C ALA A 112 -2.89 -4.62 14.61
N GLY A 113 -2.88 -3.36 14.16
CA GLY A 113 -2.70 -2.94 12.77
C GLY A 113 -1.32 -2.40 12.40
N ARG A 114 -0.37 -2.35 13.35
CA ARG A 114 0.97 -1.77 13.12
C ARG A 114 1.71 -2.40 11.93
N GLY A 115 1.58 -3.71 11.76
CA GLY A 115 2.21 -4.42 10.64
C GLY A 115 1.76 -3.89 9.27
N GLY A 116 0.45 -3.65 9.11
CA GLY A 116 -0.09 -3.09 7.86
C GLY A 116 0.34 -1.65 7.63
N ALA A 117 0.30 -0.81 8.66
CA ALA A 117 0.76 0.58 8.58
C ALA A 117 2.25 0.68 8.19
N LEU A 118 3.09 -0.16 8.79
CA LEU A 118 4.53 -0.22 8.47
C LEU A 118 4.76 -0.78 7.06
N ALA A 119 4.06 -1.83 6.64
CA ALA A 119 4.17 -2.37 5.30
C ALA A 119 3.80 -1.33 4.24
N GLN A 120 2.77 -0.51 4.51
CA GLN A 120 2.33 0.55 3.61
C GLN A 120 3.32 1.73 3.55
N ALA A 121 3.97 2.08 4.66
CA ALA A 121 4.81 3.27 4.74
C ALA A 121 6.31 3.05 4.48
N LEU A 122 6.88 1.90 4.88
CA LEU A 122 8.34 1.73 4.87
C LEU A 122 8.95 1.68 3.46
N PRO A 123 8.45 0.86 2.51
CA PRO A 123 8.98 0.87 1.15
C PRO A 123 8.92 2.25 0.47
N PRO A 124 7.79 3.00 0.48
CA PRO A 124 7.76 4.31 -0.15
C PRO A 124 8.62 5.35 0.56
N VAL A 125 8.81 5.29 1.88
CA VAL A 125 9.80 6.14 2.58
C VAL A 125 11.20 5.88 2.05
N GLY A 126 11.59 4.61 1.89
CA GLY A 126 12.87 4.25 1.28
C GLY A 126 13.03 4.82 -0.12
N ALA A 127 11.98 4.77 -0.94
CA ALA A 127 11.98 5.33 -2.29
C ALA A 127 12.15 6.86 -2.29
N LEU A 128 11.40 7.55 -1.43
CA LEU A 128 11.42 9.01 -1.30
C LEU A 128 12.76 9.52 -0.79
N VAL A 129 13.30 8.90 0.28
CA VAL A 129 14.58 9.28 0.87
C VAL A 129 15.71 9.00 -0.11
N ALA A 130 15.74 7.81 -0.71
CA ALA A 130 16.77 7.48 -1.69
C ALA A 130 16.74 8.45 -2.87
N ALA A 131 15.56 8.91 -3.32
CA ALA A 131 15.45 9.83 -4.45
C ALA A 131 16.02 11.25 -4.19
N LEU A 132 16.41 11.58 -2.95
CA LEU A 132 17.06 12.84 -2.59
C LEU A 132 18.57 12.86 -2.89
N PHE A 133 19.16 11.70 -3.17
CA PHE A 133 20.59 11.51 -3.43
C PHE A 133 20.83 10.97 -4.86
#